data_AF-Q3LW47-F1
#
_entry.id   AF-Q3LW47-F1
#
_cell.length_a   1.000
_cell.length_b   1.000
_cell.length_c   1.000
_cell.angle_alpha   90.00
_cell.angle_beta   90.00
_cell.angle_gamma   90.00
#
_symmetry.space_group_name_H-M   'P 1'
#
loop_
_entity.id
_entity.type
_entity.pdbx_description
1 polymer ?
#
loop_
_entity_poly.entity_id
_entity_poly.type
_entity_poly.pdbx_seq_one_letter_code
_entity_poly.pdbx_strand_id
1 'polypeptide(L)'
;MGNHKNNKFVIHQKIINENKFIMEKNSRQSIIEKILSIKKNKCTSNNDIKRKILSNVIRKQYHDKTQKKEMAIRFKWKIYNTIFAHLGWVRSIDFNYSNSLFFTGSSDRTIKIWNFPKGRLLSTLPGHIDQITDILVDQDQDLLYSASLDKTIKCWDLKQNRVINQYYGHKSGVYTINLFNPLKILFSGGRDCVIKVWDTRSNKEVNSMRGHENTIMKIISDRKNPKIISTSIDRTIKFWDLRTAKCTGSINKFNNALRDLKLSNDGFIYGVSIDLFFKVKNSENNKIVTPLFNLKKSFFTCIDLSKKGIILTGTEDGFIFVWHKFKQKLLNKLDVNMDKRTTLDEKNSIIDIKFDRTGSRFISSDTSRCIKLWHQRSPY
;
A
#
# COMPACT_ATOMS: atom_id res chain seq x y z
N MET A 1 -16.24 45.27 -13.27
CA MET A 1 -17.55 44.59 -13.08
C MET A 1 -17.56 43.13 -13.58
N GLY A 2 -16.53 42.32 -13.30
CA GLY A 2 -16.32 41.03 -14.01
C GLY A 2 -16.40 39.72 -13.21
N ASN A 3 -16.59 39.71 -11.88
CA ASN A 3 -16.38 38.48 -11.08
C ASN A 3 -17.58 37.94 -10.27
N HIS A 4 -18.77 38.57 -10.34
CA HIS A 4 -19.94 38.08 -9.61
C HIS A 4 -20.88 37.16 -10.42
N LYS A 5 -20.71 37.04 -11.75
CA LYS A 5 -21.56 36.18 -12.58
C LYS A 5 -21.12 34.69 -12.60
N ASN A 6 -19.82 34.38 -12.49
CA ASN A 6 -19.33 32.99 -12.53
C ASN A 6 -19.60 32.20 -11.23
N ASN A 7 -19.55 32.84 -10.06
CA ASN A 7 -19.88 32.15 -8.81
C ASN A 7 -21.39 31.86 -8.66
N LYS A 8 -22.26 32.71 -9.22
CA LYS A 8 -23.71 32.44 -9.24
C LYS A 8 -24.06 31.26 -10.17
N PHE A 9 -23.40 31.14 -11.33
CA PHE A 9 -23.63 30.01 -12.25
C PHE A 9 -23.20 28.67 -11.66
N VAL A 10 -22.04 28.61 -10.99
CA VAL A 10 -21.56 27.38 -10.35
C VAL A 10 -22.47 26.97 -9.19
N ILE A 11 -22.95 27.92 -8.37
CA ILE A 11 -23.90 27.64 -7.28
C ILE A 11 -25.27 27.23 -7.85
N HIS A 12 -25.75 27.84 -8.93
CA HIS A 12 -27.00 27.43 -9.58
C HIS A 12 -26.91 26.03 -10.19
N GLN A 13 -25.82 25.69 -10.88
CA GLN A 13 -25.62 24.33 -11.39
C GLN A 13 -25.46 23.30 -10.26
N LYS A 14 -24.88 23.71 -9.12
CA LYS A 14 -24.77 22.90 -7.91
C LYS A 14 -26.14 22.59 -7.30
N ILE A 15 -26.99 23.60 -7.13
CA ILE A 15 -28.37 23.46 -6.63
C ILE A 15 -29.23 22.67 -7.62
N ILE A 16 -29.07 22.89 -8.92
CA ILE A 16 -29.80 22.15 -9.97
C ILE A 16 -29.40 20.68 -9.95
N ASN A 17 -28.11 20.34 -9.80
CA ASN A 17 -27.65 18.96 -9.75
C ASN A 17 -28.05 18.25 -8.44
N GLU A 18 -27.99 18.94 -7.31
CA GLU A 18 -28.48 18.44 -6.01
C GLU A 18 -30.00 18.20 -6.05
N ASN A 19 -30.77 19.15 -6.58
CA ASN A 19 -32.22 19.02 -6.72
C ASN A 19 -32.59 17.95 -7.74
N LYS A 20 -31.86 17.81 -8.85
CA LYS A 20 -32.09 16.76 -9.85
C LYS A 20 -31.78 15.36 -9.27
N PHE A 21 -30.77 15.24 -8.42
CA PHE A 21 -30.43 13.99 -7.73
C PHE A 21 -31.43 13.63 -6.62
N ILE A 22 -31.87 14.60 -5.82
CA ILE A 22 -32.93 14.43 -4.81
C ILE A 22 -34.26 14.09 -5.49
N MET A 23 -34.58 14.76 -6.60
CA MET A 23 -35.76 14.48 -7.44
C MET A 23 -35.68 13.10 -8.09
N GLU A 24 -34.52 12.64 -8.56
CA GLU A 24 -34.34 11.27 -9.09
C GLU A 24 -34.49 10.20 -8.00
N LYS A 25 -34.03 10.48 -6.78
CA LYS A 25 -34.16 9.58 -5.64
C LYS A 25 -35.61 9.49 -5.17
N ASN A 26 -36.30 10.64 -5.05
CA ASN A 26 -37.71 10.71 -4.66
C ASN A 26 -38.65 10.15 -5.74
N SER A 27 -38.37 10.42 -7.02
CA SER A 27 -39.16 9.85 -8.13
C SER A 27 -38.99 8.34 -8.26
N ARG A 28 -37.79 7.78 -8.04
CA ARG A 28 -37.58 6.33 -8.08
C ARG A 28 -38.12 5.60 -6.85
N GLN A 29 -38.07 6.22 -5.67
CA GLN A 29 -38.70 5.69 -4.46
C GLN A 29 -40.23 5.73 -4.58
N SER A 30 -40.77 6.81 -5.16
CA SER A 30 -42.18 6.93 -5.57
C SER A 30 -42.59 5.88 -6.61
N ILE A 31 -41.72 5.55 -7.57
CA ILE A 31 -41.96 4.48 -8.55
C ILE A 31 -42.00 3.10 -7.87
N ILE A 32 -41.13 2.83 -6.90
CA ILE A 32 -41.14 1.58 -6.12
C ILE A 32 -42.42 1.50 -5.27
N GLU A 33 -42.83 2.60 -4.64
CA GLU A 33 -44.09 2.67 -3.89
C GLU A 33 -45.32 2.53 -4.79
N LYS A 34 -45.29 3.08 -6.02
CA LYS A 34 -46.32 2.87 -7.04
C LYS A 34 -46.36 1.43 -7.56
N ILE A 35 -45.22 0.78 -7.79
CA ILE A 35 -45.15 -0.64 -8.18
C ILE A 35 -45.66 -1.55 -7.04
N LEU A 36 -45.41 -1.16 -5.78
CA LEU A 36 -45.92 -1.85 -4.60
C LEU A 36 -47.43 -1.60 -4.39
N SER A 37 -47.96 -0.42 -4.74
CA SER A 37 -49.39 -0.09 -4.64
C SER A 37 -50.21 -0.75 -5.75
N ILE A 38 -49.71 -0.81 -6.99
CA ILE A 38 -50.36 -1.50 -8.12
C ILE A 38 -50.57 -2.99 -7.84
N LYS A 39 -49.70 -3.61 -7.03
CA LYS A 39 -49.84 -5.02 -6.63
C LYS A 39 -50.79 -5.27 -5.45
N LYS A 40 -51.31 -4.24 -4.75
CA LYS A 40 -52.28 -4.42 -3.65
C LYS A 40 -53.66 -4.89 -4.13
N ASN A 41 -54.02 -4.69 -5.41
CA ASN A 41 -55.38 -4.95 -5.89
C ASN A 41 -55.73 -6.42 -6.20
N LYS A 42 -54.87 -7.38 -5.84
CA LYS A 42 -55.19 -8.81 -5.81
C LYS A 42 -54.48 -9.45 -4.61
N CYS A 43 -55.22 -9.75 -3.54
CA CYS A 43 -54.67 -10.37 -2.33
C CYS A 43 -55.46 -11.63 -1.91
N THR A 44 -54.69 -12.70 -1.69
CA THR A 44 -54.95 -13.80 -0.75
C THR A 44 -53.74 -13.89 0.19
N SER A 45 -53.95 -14.30 1.45
CA SER A 45 -53.05 -14.10 2.61
C SER A 45 -51.60 -14.60 2.45
N ASN A 46 -51.37 -15.63 1.63
CA ASN A 46 -50.03 -16.19 1.42
C ASN A 46 -49.13 -15.33 0.49
N ASN A 47 -49.72 -14.42 -0.28
CA ASN A 47 -48.99 -13.53 -1.20
C ASN A 47 -48.39 -12.31 -0.52
N ASP A 48 -48.89 -11.91 0.65
CA ASP A 48 -48.42 -10.69 1.33
C ASP A 48 -47.10 -10.89 2.09
N ILE A 49 -46.85 -12.10 2.61
CA ILE A 49 -45.55 -12.47 3.21
C ILE A 49 -44.46 -12.53 2.12
N LYS A 50 -44.75 -13.18 0.98
CA LYS A 50 -43.82 -13.20 -0.17
C LYS A 50 -43.50 -11.80 -0.69
N ARG A 51 -44.47 -10.88 -0.72
CA ARG A 51 -44.25 -9.47 -1.10
C ARG A 51 -43.39 -8.70 -0.10
N LYS A 52 -43.58 -8.88 1.21
CA LYS A 52 -42.74 -8.26 2.24
C LYS A 52 -41.30 -8.74 2.17
N ILE A 53 -41.09 -10.03 1.92
CA ILE A 53 -39.74 -10.59 1.74
C ILE A 53 -39.10 -10.01 0.48
N LEU A 54 -39.81 -10.00 -0.65
CA LEU A 54 -39.29 -9.47 -1.91
C LEU A 54 -38.98 -7.96 -1.83
N SER A 55 -39.83 -7.17 -1.18
CA SER A 55 -39.60 -5.73 -1.00
C SER A 55 -38.40 -5.44 -0.10
N ASN A 56 -38.18 -6.26 0.94
CA ASN A 56 -37.00 -6.17 1.79
C ASN A 56 -35.71 -6.60 1.05
N VAL A 57 -35.77 -7.66 0.23
CA VAL A 57 -34.65 -8.10 -0.61
C VAL A 57 -34.28 -7.01 -1.62
N ILE A 58 -35.28 -6.44 -2.29
CA ILE A 58 -35.08 -5.32 -3.22
C ILE A 58 -34.48 -4.12 -2.49
N ARG A 59 -35.09 -3.66 -1.38
CA ARG A 59 -34.54 -2.53 -0.59
C ARG A 59 -33.10 -2.77 -0.16
N LYS A 60 -32.75 -3.99 0.29
CA LYS A 60 -31.39 -4.36 0.68
C LYS A 60 -30.42 -4.33 -0.52
N GLN A 61 -30.80 -4.92 -1.65
CA GLN A 61 -30.00 -4.88 -2.89
C GLN A 61 -29.79 -3.45 -3.42
N TYR A 62 -30.83 -2.61 -3.35
CA TYR A 62 -30.75 -1.22 -3.78
C TYR A 62 -29.90 -0.38 -2.83
N HIS A 63 -30.07 -0.54 -1.52
CA HIS A 63 -29.26 0.15 -0.52
C HIS A 63 -27.77 -0.23 -0.62
N ASP A 64 -27.48 -1.51 -0.89
CA ASP A 64 -26.13 -1.98 -1.18
C ASP A 64 -25.55 -1.37 -2.48
N LYS A 65 -26.36 -1.24 -3.55
CA LYS A 65 -25.93 -0.61 -4.80
C LYS A 65 -25.68 0.89 -4.63
N THR A 66 -26.51 1.61 -3.89
CA THR A 66 -26.31 3.04 -3.61
C THR A 66 -25.10 3.26 -2.73
N GLN A 67 -24.93 2.48 -1.65
CA GLN A 67 -23.71 2.56 -0.83
C GLN A 67 -22.45 2.25 -1.64
N LYS A 68 -22.49 1.25 -2.55
CA LYS A 68 -21.38 0.97 -3.46
C LYS A 68 -21.05 2.15 -4.38
N LYS A 69 -22.06 2.79 -4.98
CA LYS A 69 -21.85 3.98 -5.81
C LYS A 69 -21.31 5.16 -5.01
N GLU A 70 -21.87 5.43 -3.83
CA GLU A 70 -21.43 6.51 -2.95
C GLU A 70 -20.00 6.29 -2.44
N MET A 71 -19.64 5.06 -2.06
CA MET A 71 -18.26 4.71 -1.68
C MET A 71 -17.30 4.83 -2.87
N ALA A 72 -17.69 4.37 -4.06
CA ALA A 72 -16.85 4.50 -5.26
C ALA A 72 -16.62 5.98 -5.64
N ILE A 73 -17.61 6.85 -5.43
CA ILE A 73 -17.47 8.30 -5.64
C ILE A 73 -16.55 8.92 -4.58
N ARG A 74 -16.65 8.50 -3.31
CA ARG A 74 -15.87 9.04 -2.18
C ARG A 74 -14.37 8.65 -2.21
N PHE A 75 -14.01 7.59 -2.92
CA PHE A 75 -12.62 7.09 -3.03
C PHE A 75 -12.07 7.13 -4.47
N LYS A 76 -12.29 8.26 -5.15
CA LYS A 76 -11.60 8.54 -6.42
C LYS A 76 -10.19 9.03 -6.15
N TRP A 77 -9.20 8.33 -6.71
CA TRP A 77 -7.80 8.73 -6.71
C TRP A 77 -7.44 9.30 -8.08
N LYS A 78 -6.62 10.35 -8.10
CA LYS A 78 -6.12 10.93 -9.35
C LYS A 78 -4.62 11.19 -9.23
N ILE A 79 -3.89 10.90 -10.30
CA ILE A 79 -2.54 11.39 -10.50
C ILE A 79 -2.61 12.90 -10.69
N TYR A 80 -1.87 13.65 -9.87
CA TYR A 80 -1.72 15.10 -10.05
C TYR A 80 -0.33 15.48 -10.55
N ASN A 81 0.66 14.59 -10.41
CA ASN A 81 1.99 14.80 -10.94
C ASN A 81 2.66 13.47 -11.30
N THR A 82 3.44 13.46 -12.37
CA THR A 82 4.24 12.33 -12.84
C THR A 82 5.64 12.84 -13.11
N ILE A 83 6.61 12.22 -12.47
CA ILE A 83 8.00 12.69 -12.41
C ILE A 83 8.88 11.59 -12.97
N PHE A 84 9.63 11.88 -14.04
CA PHE A 84 10.76 11.07 -14.46
C PHE A 84 11.86 11.22 -13.42
N ALA A 85 11.95 10.24 -12.53
CA ALA A 85 12.67 10.41 -11.27
C ALA A 85 14.12 9.93 -11.35
N HIS A 86 14.35 8.83 -12.06
CA HIS A 86 15.60 8.09 -12.04
C HIS A 86 15.99 7.59 -13.44
N LEU A 87 17.23 7.11 -13.58
CA LEU A 87 17.71 6.47 -14.81
C LEU A 87 17.45 4.95 -14.83
N GLY A 88 17.03 4.39 -13.70
CA GLY A 88 16.65 2.99 -13.53
C GLY A 88 15.33 2.86 -12.79
N TRP A 89 14.89 1.61 -12.58
CA TRP A 89 13.66 1.32 -11.85
C TRP A 89 13.69 1.94 -10.45
N VAL A 90 12.58 2.55 -10.04
CA VAL A 90 12.44 3.11 -8.69
C VAL A 90 11.94 2.00 -7.79
N ARG A 91 12.79 1.52 -6.88
CA ARG A 91 12.59 0.25 -6.15
C ARG A 91 11.89 0.42 -4.82
N SER A 92 12.09 1.54 -4.15
CA SER A 92 11.56 1.78 -2.82
C SER A 92 11.36 3.27 -2.57
N ILE A 93 10.28 3.59 -1.87
CA ILE A 93 9.87 4.93 -1.48
C ILE A 93 9.74 4.98 0.05
N ASP A 94 10.09 6.11 0.66
CA ASP A 94 9.70 6.37 2.05
C ASP A 94 9.50 7.87 2.31
N PHE A 95 8.82 8.20 3.41
CA PHE A 95 8.53 9.58 3.83
C PHE A 95 9.25 9.96 5.13
N ASN A 96 9.59 11.24 5.25
CA ASN A 96 9.99 11.79 6.55
C ASN A 96 8.79 11.94 7.51
N TYR A 97 9.06 12.23 8.79
CA TYR A 97 8.02 12.32 9.81
C TYR A 97 6.95 13.38 9.48
N SER A 98 7.34 14.54 8.95
CA SER A 98 6.43 15.66 8.67
C SER A 98 5.66 15.54 7.36
N ASN A 99 5.89 14.51 6.54
CA ASN A 99 5.44 14.43 5.14
C ASN A 99 5.87 15.65 4.28
N SER A 100 6.93 16.36 4.63
CA SER A 100 7.46 17.45 3.80
C SER A 100 8.43 16.95 2.74
N LEU A 101 8.99 15.76 2.94
CA LEU A 101 9.95 15.12 2.05
C LEU A 101 9.56 13.66 1.79
N PHE A 102 9.90 13.19 0.60
CA PHE A 102 9.95 11.77 0.30
C PHE A 102 11.29 11.41 -0.32
N PHE A 103 11.66 10.14 -0.18
CA PHE A 103 12.93 9.59 -0.62
C PHE A 103 12.66 8.45 -1.58
N THR A 104 13.55 8.26 -2.54
CA THR A 104 13.48 7.13 -3.47
C THR A 104 14.82 6.48 -3.67
N GLY A 105 14.86 5.15 -3.58
CA GLY A 105 16.01 4.32 -3.95
C GLY A 105 15.77 3.67 -5.31
N SER A 106 16.81 3.59 -6.15
CA SER A 106 16.69 3.10 -7.52
C SER A 106 17.77 2.11 -7.94
N SER A 107 17.45 1.34 -8.97
CA SER A 107 18.40 0.55 -9.75
C SER A 107 19.50 1.39 -10.44
N ASP A 108 19.37 2.72 -10.51
CA ASP A 108 20.48 3.59 -10.94
C ASP A 108 21.57 3.81 -9.86
N ARG A 109 21.41 3.15 -8.70
CA ARG A 109 22.34 3.15 -7.56
C ARG A 109 22.33 4.45 -6.75
N THR A 110 21.37 5.33 -7.01
CA THR A 110 21.23 6.60 -6.28
C THR A 110 19.98 6.63 -5.40
N ILE A 111 20.07 7.41 -4.34
CA ILE A 111 18.90 7.83 -3.56
C ILE A 111 18.59 9.27 -3.94
N LYS A 112 17.33 9.62 -4.15
CA LYS A 112 16.92 11.00 -4.39
C LYS A 112 16.01 11.49 -3.28
N ILE A 113 16.21 12.75 -2.88
CA ILE A 113 15.41 13.47 -1.89
C ILE A 113 14.52 14.45 -2.63
N TRP A 114 13.22 14.43 -2.34
CA TRP A 114 12.22 15.22 -3.04
C TRP A 114 11.37 16.02 -2.07
N ASN A 115 10.97 17.21 -2.49
CA ASN A 115 9.95 17.98 -1.79
C ASN A 115 8.56 17.35 -2.01
N PHE A 116 7.82 17.11 -0.93
CA PHE A 116 6.41 16.76 -0.96
C PHE A 116 5.55 17.97 -0.55
N PRO A 117 4.43 18.26 -1.24
CA PRO A 117 3.83 17.51 -2.35
C PRO A 117 4.26 17.97 -3.75
N LYS A 118 5.19 18.93 -3.87
CA LYS A 118 5.49 19.57 -5.15
C LYS A 118 6.24 18.65 -6.13
N GLY A 119 6.97 17.66 -5.64
CA GLY A 119 7.75 16.73 -6.46
C GLY A 119 9.04 17.33 -7.02
N ARG A 120 9.61 18.35 -6.36
CA ARG A 120 10.89 18.95 -6.79
C ARG A 120 12.06 18.15 -6.21
N LEU A 121 13.04 17.82 -7.06
CA LEU A 121 14.29 17.20 -6.62
C LEU A 121 15.06 18.21 -5.76
N LEU A 122 15.52 17.79 -4.59
CA LEU A 122 16.32 18.59 -3.68
C LEU A 122 17.78 18.13 -3.66
N SER A 123 18.01 16.83 -3.64
CA SER A 123 19.35 16.26 -3.58
C SER A 123 19.38 14.85 -4.20
N THR A 124 20.55 14.46 -4.68
CA THR A 124 20.85 13.09 -5.12
C THR A 124 22.03 12.59 -4.30
N LEU A 125 21.87 11.44 -3.66
CA LEU A 125 22.86 10.79 -2.82
C LEU A 125 23.46 9.60 -3.61
N PRO A 126 24.66 9.76 -4.19
CA PRO A 126 25.41 8.65 -4.76
C PRO A 126 26.18 7.88 -3.67
N GLY A 127 26.45 6.58 -3.89
CA GLY A 127 27.40 5.86 -3.03
C GLY A 127 27.25 4.34 -2.99
N HIS A 128 26.11 3.78 -3.40
CA HIS A 128 25.99 2.33 -3.65
C HIS A 128 26.65 1.96 -4.97
N ILE A 129 27.20 0.75 -5.05
CA ILE A 129 27.92 0.25 -6.24
C ILE A 129 26.97 -0.52 -7.17
N ASP A 130 25.86 -1.02 -6.61
CA ASP A 130 24.82 -1.75 -7.31
C ASP A 130 23.41 -1.28 -6.86
N GLN A 131 22.37 -1.82 -7.51
CA GLN A 131 20.98 -1.40 -7.38
C GLN A 131 20.53 -1.31 -5.93
N ILE A 132 19.88 -0.20 -5.58
CA ILE A 132 19.22 -0.04 -4.28
C ILE A 132 17.89 -0.76 -4.33
N THR A 133 17.62 -1.63 -3.37
CA THR A 133 16.41 -2.47 -3.33
C THR A 133 15.38 -1.98 -2.33
N ASP A 134 15.81 -1.42 -1.20
CA ASP A 134 14.92 -0.92 -0.16
C ASP A 134 15.55 0.29 0.55
N ILE A 135 14.72 1.23 0.98
CA ILE A 135 15.11 2.38 1.80
C ILE A 135 14.17 2.50 3.00
N LEU A 136 14.68 3.10 4.06
CA LEU A 136 13.94 3.29 5.30
C LEU A 136 14.42 4.53 6.04
N VAL A 137 13.51 5.43 6.39
CA VAL A 137 13.83 6.64 7.16
C VAL A 137 13.67 6.35 8.65
N ASP A 138 14.72 6.58 9.44
CA ASP A 138 14.59 6.71 10.91
C ASP A 138 14.05 8.09 11.23
N GLN A 139 12.80 8.09 11.65
CA GLN A 139 12.02 9.28 11.89
C GLN A 139 12.46 10.06 13.14
N ASP A 140 13.26 9.46 14.03
CA ASP A 140 13.69 10.10 15.27
C ASP A 140 15.07 10.79 15.14
N GLN A 141 15.88 10.42 14.14
CA GLN A 141 17.29 10.81 14.07
C GLN A 141 17.68 11.53 12.76
N ASP A 142 16.72 11.80 11.88
CA ASP A 142 16.97 12.31 10.52
C ASP A 142 18.00 11.44 9.76
N LEU A 143 17.92 10.12 9.95
CA LEU A 143 18.76 9.16 9.25
C LEU A 143 17.96 8.42 8.18
N LEU A 144 18.65 7.99 7.13
CA LEU A 144 18.11 7.07 6.16
C LEU A 144 18.99 5.82 6.08
N TYR A 145 18.38 4.66 6.01
CA TYR A 145 19.04 3.39 5.73
C TYR A 145 18.68 2.94 4.32
N SER A 146 19.65 2.36 3.60
CA SER A 146 19.43 1.81 2.27
C SER A 146 20.09 0.44 2.13
N ALA A 147 19.36 -0.50 1.55
CA ALA A 147 19.82 -1.84 1.20
C ALA A 147 20.09 -1.95 -0.30
N SER A 148 21.11 -2.72 -0.67
CA SER A 148 21.52 -2.86 -2.07
C SER A 148 21.94 -4.29 -2.43
N LEU A 149 21.89 -4.56 -3.73
CA LEU A 149 22.47 -5.76 -4.34
C LEU A 149 24.01 -5.81 -4.21
N ASP A 150 24.66 -4.69 -3.85
CA ASP A 150 26.08 -4.65 -3.51
C ASP A 150 26.42 -5.33 -2.17
N LYS A 151 25.43 -5.99 -1.55
CA LYS A 151 25.52 -6.77 -0.31
C LYS A 151 25.70 -5.92 0.95
N THR A 152 25.51 -4.61 0.84
CA THR A 152 25.73 -3.67 1.93
C THR A 152 24.45 -2.94 2.31
N ILE A 153 24.45 -2.42 3.53
CA ILE A 153 23.47 -1.45 3.97
C ILE A 153 24.22 -0.17 4.32
N LYS A 154 23.75 0.98 3.84
CA LYS A 154 24.34 2.28 4.19
C LYS A 154 23.41 3.07 5.08
N CYS A 155 23.98 3.80 6.03
CA CYS A 155 23.31 4.80 6.85
C CYS A 155 23.74 6.19 6.38
N TRP A 156 22.76 7.04 6.12
CA TRP A 156 22.92 8.38 5.57
C TRP A 156 22.44 9.40 6.59
N ASP A 157 23.25 10.42 6.82
CA ASP A 157 22.82 11.61 7.53
C ASP A 157 22.09 12.52 6.52
N LEU A 158 20.79 12.76 6.75
CA LEU A 158 19.97 13.57 5.85
C LEU A 158 20.23 15.08 5.98
N LYS A 159 20.87 15.54 7.06
CA LYS A 159 21.30 16.95 7.21
C LYS A 159 22.56 17.21 6.41
N GLN A 160 23.48 16.25 6.42
CA GLN A 160 24.78 16.37 5.75
C GLN A 160 24.80 15.74 4.35
N ASN A 161 23.73 15.02 3.96
CA ASN A 161 23.61 14.31 2.68
C ASN A 161 24.80 13.39 2.37
N ARG A 162 25.32 12.69 3.39
CA ARG A 162 26.47 11.79 3.24
C ARG A 162 26.28 10.48 3.99
N VAL A 163 27.00 9.45 3.54
CA VAL A 163 27.10 8.19 4.26
C VAL A 163 27.88 8.43 5.55
N ILE A 164 27.31 8.02 6.67
CA ILE A 164 27.97 8.08 7.99
C ILE A 164 28.32 6.70 8.54
N ASN A 165 27.69 5.65 8.01
CA ASN A 165 28.05 4.28 8.37
C ASN A 165 27.68 3.29 7.26
N GLN A 166 28.35 2.14 7.24
CA GLN A 166 28.09 1.04 6.32
C GLN A 166 28.14 -0.29 7.07
N TYR A 167 27.10 -1.11 6.90
CA TYR A 167 26.99 -2.43 7.50
C TYR A 167 27.42 -3.50 6.49
N TYR A 168 28.44 -4.26 6.88
CA TYR A 168 29.00 -5.38 6.12
C TYR A 168 28.66 -6.71 6.79
N GLY A 169 28.44 -7.75 5.99
CA GLY A 169 28.29 -9.11 6.51
C GLY A 169 27.36 -10.01 5.70
N HIS A 170 26.43 -9.43 4.91
CA HIS A 170 25.61 -10.21 3.99
C HIS A 170 26.47 -10.84 2.88
N LYS A 171 26.17 -12.10 2.53
CA LYS A 171 26.95 -12.84 1.52
C LYS A 171 26.44 -12.62 0.09
N SER A 172 25.22 -12.10 -0.04
CA SER A 172 24.53 -11.83 -1.30
C SER A 172 23.70 -10.54 -1.18
N GLY A 173 23.03 -10.14 -2.25
CA GLY A 173 22.27 -8.90 -2.30
C GLY A 173 21.23 -8.81 -1.19
N VAL A 174 21.16 -7.65 -0.55
CA VAL A 174 20.17 -7.32 0.48
C VAL A 174 18.91 -6.83 -0.22
N TYR A 175 17.73 -7.30 0.17
CA TYR A 175 16.46 -6.96 -0.48
C TYR A 175 15.53 -6.15 0.40
N THR A 176 15.64 -6.27 1.72
CA THR A 176 14.74 -5.59 2.64
C THR A 176 15.46 -5.15 3.90
N ILE A 177 15.01 -4.02 4.44
CA ILE A 177 15.43 -3.49 5.74
C ILE A 177 14.22 -3.06 6.57
N ASN A 178 14.32 -3.16 7.89
CA ASN A 178 13.30 -2.70 8.82
C ASN A 178 13.92 -2.23 10.14
N LEU A 179 13.37 -1.19 10.76
CA LEU A 179 13.92 -0.61 11.99
C LEU A 179 12.93 -0.77 13.13
N PHE A 180 13.40 -1.34 14.22
CA PHE A 180 12.69 -1.36 15.49
C PHE A 180 13.20 -0.24 16.38
N ASN A 181 12.56 0.94 16.26
CA ASN A 181 12.95 2.17 16.94
C ASN A 181 13.12 2.04 18.47
N PRO A 182 12.25 1.32 19.22
CA PRO A 182 12.37 1.26 20.68
C PRO A 182 13.74 0.77 21.18
N LEU A 183 14.37 -0.14 20.45
CA LEU A 183 15.70 -0.66 20.80
C LEU A 183 16.80 -0.17 19.85
N LYS A 184 16.47 0.63 18.83
CA LYS A 184 17.40 1.07 17.77
C LYS A 184 18.12 -0.13 17.11
N ILE A 185 17.32 -1.14 16.76
CA ILE A 185 17.78 -2.34 16.08
C ILE A 185 17.31 -2.32 14.63
N LEU A 186 18.26 -2.43 13.71
CA LEU A 186 18.01 -2.58 12.29
C LEU A 186 18.01 -4.07 11.93
N PHE A 187 17.04 -4.47 11.12
CA PHE A 187 16.95 -5.78 10.51
C PHE A 187 17.20 -5.67 9.03
N SER A 188 17.85 -6.69 8.48
CA SER A 188 18.02 -6.82 7.04
C SER A 188 17.93 -8.26 6.61
N GLY A 189 17.45 -8.46 5.39
CA GLY A 189 17.34 -9.78 4.77
C GLY A 189 17.50 -9.69 3.27
N GLY A 190 17.93 -10.78 2.66
CA GLY A 190 18.13 -10.83 1.22
C GLY A 190 18.34 -12.22 0.68
N ARG A 191 19.14 -12.29 -0.39
CA ARG A 191 19.37 -13.51 -1.18
C ARG A 191 20.25 -14.55 -0.50
N ASP A 192 20.91 -14.18 0.60
CA ASP A 192 21.66 -15.13 1.43
C ASP A 192 20.78 -15.89 2.44
N CYS A 193 19.46 -15.65 2.43
CA CYS A 193 18.45 -16.34 3.23
C CYS A 193 18.61 -16.15 4.76
N VAL A 194 19.43 -15.19 5.19
CA VAL A 194 19.67 -14.87 6.60
C VAL A 194 19.07 -13.51 6.93
N ILE A 195 18.39 -13.42 8.08
CA ILE A 195 18.05 -12.12 8.66
C ILE A 195 19.20 -11.70 9.57
N LYS A 196 19.83 -10.56 9.29
CA LYS A 196 20.84 -9.97 10.17
C LYS A 196 20.21 -8.92 11.07
N VAL A 197 20.76 -8.83 12.27
CA VAL A 197 20.35 -7.90 13.33
C VAL A 197 21.52 -7.00 13.65
N TRP A 198 21.32 -5.70 13.51
CA TRP A 198 22.34 -4.69 13.71
C TRP A 198 21.91 -3.75 14.82
N ASP A 199 22.81 -3.46 15.74
CA ASP A 199 22.64 -2.36 16.67
C ASP A 199 23.12 -1.08 16.00
N THR A 200 22.21 -0.11 15.83
CA THR A 200 22.54 1.14 15.13
C THR A 200 23.32 2.12 16.01
N ARG A 201 23.46 1.86 17.32
CA ARG A 201 24.32 2.67 18.20
C ARG A 201 25.78 2.26 18.09
N SER A 202 26.04 0.95 18.15
CA SER A 202 27.40 0.41 18.03
C SER A 202 27.83 0.15 16.59
N ASN A 203 26.90 0.21 15.63
CA ASN A 203 27.12 -0.09 14.22
C ASN A 203 27.62 -1.53 13.95
N LYS A 204 27.32 -2.45 14.87
CA LYS A 204 27.77 -3.85 14.80
C LYS A 204 26.62 -4.81 14.57
N GLU A 205 26.93 -5.92 13.92
CA GLU A 205 26.05 -7.08 13.91
C GLU A 205 25.98 -7.65 15.33
N VAL A 206 24.77 -7.77 15.86
CA VAL A 206 24.52 -8.36 17.19
C VAL A 206 23.97 -9.78 17.09
N ASN A 207 23.31 -10.11 15.97
CA ASN A 207 22.77 -11.46 15.77
C ASN A 207 22.49 -11.78 14.29
N SER A 208 22.32 -13.07 14.01
CA SER A 208 21.94 -13.62 12.71
C SER A 208 20.88 -14.72 12.89
N MET A 209 19.72 -14.56 12.27
CA MET A 209 18.63 -15.52 12.31
C MET A 209 18.55 -16.31 11.01
N ARG A 210 18.76 -17.62 11.11
CA ARG A 210 18.72 -18.57 9.98
C ARG A 210 17.43 -19.39 10.03
N GLY A 211 16.91 -19.74 8.86
CA GLY A 211 15.78 -20.67 8.75
C GLY A 211 14.90 -20.48 7.53
N HIS A 212 15.05 -19.40 6.76
CA HIS A 212 14.49 -19.33 5.40
C HIS A 212 15.38 -20.12 4.44
N GLU A 213 14.77 -20.71 3.42
CA GLU A 213 15.46 -21.56 2.43
C GLU A 213 15.67 -20.83 1.10
N ASN A 214 15.07 -19.65 0.96
CA ASN A 214 15.20 -18.80 -0.23
C ASN A 214 15.19 -17.32 0.17
N THR A 215 15.40 -16.45 -0.82
CA THR A 215 15.51 -14.99 -0.71
C THR A 215 14.41 -14.41 0.17
N ILE A 216 14.82 -13.68 1.20
CA ILE A 216 13.92 -12.94 2.08
C ILE A 216 13.49 -11.66 1.35
N MET A 217 12.18 -11.50 1.16
CA MET A 217 11.60 -10.42 0.37
C MET A 217 11.14 -9.24 1.23
N LYS A 218 10.62 -9.49 2.43
CA LYS A 218 10.24 -8.42 3.36
C LYS A 218 10.45 -8.82 4.81
N ILE A 219 10.82 -7.85 5.63
CA ILE A 219 10.82 -7.93 7.09
C ILE A 219 9.97 -6.79 7.65
N ILE A 220 9.13 -7.09 8.62
CA ILE A 220 8.37 -6.09 9.38
C ILE A 220 8.47 -6.39 10.89
N SER A 221 8.58 -5.36 11.71
CA SER A 221 8.52 -5.45 13.16
C SER A 221 7.18 -4.99 13.72
N ASP A 222 6.71 -5.64 14.78
CA ASP A 222 5.69 -5.05 15.65
C ASP A 222 6.33 -3.96 16.52
N ARG A 223 5.69 -2.80 16.65
CA ARG A 223 6.21 -1.69 17.48
C ARG A 223 6.13 -2.00 18.97
N LYS A 224 5.21 -2.89 19.40
CA LYS A 224 4.95 -3.15 20.82
C LYS A 224 5.71 -4.34 21.36
N ASN A 225 5.99 -5.31 20.50
CA ASN A 225 6.59 -6.57 20.89
C ASN A 225 7.92 -6.74 20.16
N PRO A 226 8.96 -7.28 20.82
CA PRO A 226 10.23 -7.59 20.17
C PRO A 226 10.10 -8.85 19.30
N LYS A 227 9.15 -8.81 18.35
CA LYS A 227 8.84 -9.87 17.39
C LYS A 227 8.95 -9.28 16.00
N ILE A 228 9.58 -10.03 15.10
CA ILE A 228 9.62 -9.69 13.68
C ILE A 228 8.95 -10.77 12.85
N ILE A 229 8.47 -10.37 11.69
CA ILE A 229 7.82 -11.24 10.72
C ILE A 229 8.56 -11.06 9.41
N SER A 230 8.88 -12.18 8.75
CA SER A 230 9.55 -12.16 7.45
C SER A 230 8.80 -13.00 6.43
N THR A 231 8.91 -12.60 5.17
CA THR A 231 8.46 -13.35 3.99
C THR A 231 9.61 -13.70 3.08
N SER A 232 9.46 -14.81 2.37
CA SER A 232 10.46 -15.29 1.43
C SER A 232 9.83 -15.90 0.16
N ILE A 233 10.68 -16.02 -0.87
CA ILE A 233 10.42 -16.80 -2.07
C ILE A 233 10.20 -18.29 -1.75
N ASP A 234 10.64 -18.77 -0.58
CA ASP A 234 10.36 -20.11 -0.07
C ASP A 234 8.87 -20.36 0.28
N ARG A 235 8.01 -19.38 0.01
CA ARG A 235 6.55 -19.44 0.20
C ARG A 235 6.14 -19.52 1.66
N THR A 236 7.03 -19.14 2.57
CA THR A 236 6.75 -19.12 4.01
C THR A 236 6.73 -17.72 4.60
N ILE A 237 5.87 -17.55 5.60
CA ILE A 237 5.99 -16.46 6.58
C ILE A 237 6.60 -17.04 7.83
N LYS A 238 7.70 -16.46 8.32
CA LYS A 238 8.31 -16.85 9.60
C LYS A 238 8.16 -15.74 10.64
N PHE A 239 8.00 -16.17 11.88
CA PHE A 239 7.86 -15.31 13.05
C PHE A 239 9.07 -15.54 13.94
N TRP A 240 9.70 -14.47 14.38
CA TRP A 240 10.95 -14.54 15.12
C TRP A 240 10.82 -13.78 16.42
N ASP A 241 11.40 -14.34 17.46
CA ASP A 241 11.59 -13.65 18.73
C ASP A 241 12.99 -13.03 18.74
N LEU A 242 13.05 -11.72 18.95
CA LEU A 242 14.31 -10.97 18.90
C LEU A 242 15.23 -11.25 20.08
N ARG A 243 14.68 -11.64 21.24
CA ARG A 243 15.49 -11.91 22.44
C ARG A 243 16.23 -13.24 22.29
N THR A 244 15.57 -14.23 21.70
CA THR A 244 16.15 -15.56 21.51
C THR A 244 16.82 -15.74 20.15
N ALA A 245 16.52 -14.86 19.18
CA ALA A 245 16.89 -14.98 17.77
C ALA A 245 16.48 -16.32 17.13
N LYS A 246 15.36 -16.88 17.60
CA LYS A 246 14.81 -18.14 17.09
C LYS A 246 13.49 -17.93 16.40
N CYS A 247 13.23 -18.80 15.41
CA CYS A 247 11.94 -18.89 14.76
C CYS A 247 10.92 -19.48 15.75
N THR A 248 9.90 -18.71 16.10
CA THR A 248 8.81 -19.12 17.00
C THR A 248 7.66 -19.81 16.27
N GLY A 249 7.62 -19.71 14.94
CA GLY A 249 6.72 -20.49 14.11
C GLY A 249 6.68 -20.00 12.69
N SER A 250 6.08 -20.79 11.81
CA SER A 250 5.99 -20.51 10.39
C SER A 250 4.58 -20.74 9.85
N ILE A 251 4.29 -20.17 8.68
CA ILE A 251 3.09 -20.44 7.89
C ILE A 251 3.57 -20.85 6.50
N ASN A 252 3.24 -22.06 6.08
CA ASN A 252 3.64 -22.68 4.81
C ASN A 252 2.42 -23.09 3.97
N LYS A 253 1.42 -22.21 3.88
CA LYS A 253 0.14 -22.47 3.18
C LYS A 253 0.05 -21.81 1.80
N PHE A 254 1.15 -21.24 1.30
CA PHE A 254 1.17 -20.46 0.06
C PHE A 254 1.72 -21.28 -1.10
N ASN A 255 1.06 -21.20 -2.25
CA ASN A 255 1.49 -21.91 -3.45
C ASN A 255 2.62 -21.19 -4.20
N ASN A 256 2.78 -19.88 -3.97
CA ASN A 256 3.70 -19.02 -4.70
C ASN A 256 4.54 -18.14 -3.77
N ALA A 257 5.60 -17.55 -4.34
CA ALA A 257 6.51 -16.66 -3.64
C ALA A 257 5.80 -15.44 -3.03
N LEU A 258 6.23 -15.05 -1.84
CA LEU A 258 5.72 -13.89 -1.11
C LEU A 258 6.56 -12.67 -1.42
N ARG A 259 5.94 -11.50 -1.63
CA ARG A 259 6.63 -10.29 -2.10
C ARG A 259 6.71 -9.19 -1.05
N ASP A 260 5.60 -8.87 -0.40
CA ASP A 260 5.56 -7.76 0.56
C ASP A 260 4.55 -8.05 1.68
N LEU A 261 4.80 -7.46 2.85
CA LEU A 261 3.97 -7.51 4.04
C LEU A 261 3.85 -6.15 4.69
N LYS A 262 2.74 -5.95 5.40
CA LYS A 262 2.51 -4.81 6.27
C LYS A 262 1.72 -5.22 7.50
N LEU A 263 2.15 -4.72 8.66
CA LEU A 263 1.41 -4.89 9.92
C LEU A 263 0.43 -3.73 10.08
N SER A 264 -0.81 -4.05 10.42
CA SER A 264 -1.80 -3.04 10.76
C SER A 264 -1.88 -2.81 12.27
N ASN A 265 -2.34 -1.63 12.68
CA ASN A 265 -2.39 -1.22 14.09
C ASN A 265 -3.27 -2.11 15.00
N ASP A 266 -4.17 -2.88 14.42
CA ASP A 266 -5.04 -3.87 15.08
C ASP A 266 -4.41 -5.29 15.13
N GLY A 267 -3.11 -5.42 14.80
CA GLY A 267 -2.34 -6.65 14.93
C GLY A 267 -2.51 -7.66 13.78
N PHE A 268 -3.30 -7.34 12.75
CA PHE A 268 -3.36 -8.16 11.55
C PHE A 268 -2.18 -7.90 10.62
N ILE A 269 -1.75 -8.95 9.93
CA ILE A 269 -0.74 -8.84 8.89
C ILE A 269 -1.46 -8.93 7.55
N TYR A 270 -1.18 -7.98 6.67
CA TYR A 270 -1.64 -8.02 5.30
C TYR A 270 -0.44 -8.26 4.40
N GLY A 271 -0.63 -9.10 3.39
CA GLY A 271 0.47 -9.52 2.55
C GLY A 271 0.02 -9.84 1.14
N VAL A 272 1.01 -9.87 0.26
CA VAL A 272 0.83 -10.25 -1.14
C VAL A 272 1.83 -11.34 -1.51
N SER A 273 1.33 -12.41 -2.12
CA SER A 273 2.12 -13.32 -2.96
C SER A 273 1.98 -12.88 -4.41
N ILE A 274 2.67 -13.57 -5.31
CA ILE A 274 2.52 -13.43 -6.77
C ILE A 274 1.03 -13.34 -7.17
N ASP A 275 0.16 -14.23 -6.72
CA ASP A 275 -1.23 -14.34 -7.18
C ASP A 275 -2.30 -14.00 -6.13
N LEU A 276 -1.92 -13.87 -4.86
CA LEU A 276 -2.84 -13.79 -3.74
C LEU A 276 -2.60 -12.54 -2.89
N PHE A 277 -3.65 -11.76 -2.68
CA PHE A 277 -3.75 -10.81 -1.58
C PHE A 277 -4.43 -11.49 -0.39
N PHE A 278 -3.78 -11.47 0.77
CA PHE A 278 -4.25 -12.18 1.96
C PHE A 278 -4.14 -11.35 3.23
N LYS A 279 -4.82 -11.85 4.26
CA LYS A 279 -4.77 -11.36 5.63
C LYS A 279 -4.41 -12.50 6.56
N VAL A 280 -3.51 -12.27 7.50
CA VAL A 280 -3.16 -13.21 8.57
C VAL A 280 -3.60 -12.64 9.90
N LYS A 281 -4.38 -13.44 10.64
CA LYS A 281 -4.61 -13.23 12.08
C LYS A 281 -3.53 -13.96 12.85
N ASN A 282 -2.65 -13.20 13.49
CA ASN A 282 -1.67 -13.74 14.42
C ASN A 282 -2.31 -13.78 15.82
N SER A 283 -2.81 -14.94 16.24
CA SER A 283 -3.16 -15.18 17.65
C SER A 283 -2.22 -16.21 18.25
N GLU A 284 -1.98 -16.12 19.56
CA GLU A 284 -1.01 -16.98 20.28
C GLU A 284 -1.25 -18.48 20.03
N ASN A 285 -2.52 -18.88 19.88
CA ASN A 285 -2.90 -20.29 19.75
C ASN A 285 -3.17 -20.75 18.31
N ASN A 286 -3.28 -19.84 17.33
CA ASN A 286 -3.50 -20.24 15.93
C ASN A 286 -3.19 -19.10 14.95
N LYS A 287 -2.60 -19.45 13.80
CA LYS A 287 -2.32 -18.53 12.69
C LYS A 287 -3.29 -18.82 11.56
N ILE A 288 -4.28 -17.95 11.38
CA ILE A 288 -5.30 -18.10 10.35
C ILE A 288 -4.94 -17.21 9.17
N VAL A 289 -4.81 -17.83 8.00
CA VAL A 289 -4.65 -17.12 6.72
C VAL A 289 -6.01 -17.05 6.05
N THR A 290 -6.46 -15.84 5.75
CA THR A 290 -7.69 -15.57 5.01
C THR A 290 -7.32 -15.01 3.64
N PRO A 291 -7.54 -15.76 2.54
CA PRO A 291 -7.38 -15.21 1.20
C PRO A 291 -8.45 -14.14 0.96
N LEU A 292 -8.03 -12.96 0.49
CA LEU A 292 -8.93 -11.84 0.24
C LEU A 292 -9.21 -11.67 -1.25
N PHE A 293 -8.22 -11.92 -2.10
CA PHE A 293 -8.38 -11.81 -3.54
C PHE A 293 -7.31 -12.60 -4.29
N ASN A 294 -7.73 -13.33 -5.32
CA ASN A 294 -6.82 -14.05 -6.22
C ASN A 294 -6.84 -13.41 -7.60
N LEU A 295 -5.66 -13.18 -8.16
CA LEU A 295 -5.47 -12.83 -9.55
C LEU A 295 -5.21 -14.10 -10.37
N LYS A 296 -5.86 -14.20 -11.53
CA LYS A 296 -5.63 -15.31 -12.49
C LYS A 296 -4.59 -15.00 -13.56
N LYS A 297 -4.30 -13.72 -13.81
CA LYS A 297 -3.54 -13.24 -14.99
C LYS A 297 -2.50 -12.17 -14.69
N SER A 298 -2.37 -11.74 -13.44
CA SER A 298 -1.53 -10.60 -13.05
C SER A 298 -0.88 -10.90 -11.71
N PHE A 299 0.23 -10.22 -11.42
CA PHE A 299 1.03 -10.50 -10.24
C PHE A 299 1.12 -9.33 -9.28
N PHE A 300 0.86 -9.54 -7.98
CA PHE A 300 1.05 -8.50 -6.98
C PHE A 300 2.53 -8.29 -6.66
N THR A 301 2.92 -7.03 -6.51
CA THR A 301 4.31 -6.62 -6.27
C THR A 301 4.50 -6.01 -4.89
N CYS A 302 3.59 -5.13 -4.47
CA CYS A 302 3.72 -4.37 -3.23
C CYS A 302 2.37 -4.15 -2.55
N ILE A 303 2.42 -3.81 -1.26
CA ILE A 303 1.24 -3.47 -0.46
C ILE A 303 1.55 -2.33 0.52
N ASP A 304 0.60 -1.41 0.67
CA ASP A 304 0.66 -0.42 1.74
C ASP A 304 -0.69 -0.15 2.39
N LEU A 305 -0.65 0.26 3.66
CA LEU A 305 -1.83 0.46 4.50
C LEU A 305 -1.90 1.88 5.04
N SER A 306 -3.03 2.51 4.79
CA SER A 306 -3.39 3.79 5.38
C SER A 306 -3.95 3.61 6.79
N LYS A 307 -3.66 4.58 7.67
CA LYS A 307 -4.30 4.71 8.99
C LYS A 307 -5.83 4.79 8.92
N LYS A 308 -6.39 5.21 7.77
CA LYS A 308 -7.84 5.31 7.53
C LYS A 308 -8.50 3.98 7.13
N GLY A 309 -7.75 2.87 7.15
CA GLY A 309 -8.29 1.56 6.78
C GLY A 309 -8.46 1.35 5.27
N ILE A 310 -7.63 2.02 4.47
CA ILE A 310 -7.48 1.76 3.04
C ILE A 310 -6.21 0.92 2.85
N ILE A 311 -6.29 -0.08 1.98
CA ILE A 311 -5.13 -0.88 1.57
C ILE A 311 -4.94 -0.66 0.07
N LEU A 312 -3.70 -0.45 -0.34
CA LEU A 312 -3.31 -0.41 -1.76
C LEU A 312 -2.47 -1.65 -2.05
N THR A 313 -2.78 -2.32 -3.16
CA THR A 313 -1.91 -3.38 -3.70
C THR A 313 -1.55 -3.04 -5.14
N GLY A 314 -0.26 -3.09 -5.47
CA GLY A 314 0.27 -2.84 -6.82
C GLY A 314 0.48 -4.14 -7.58
N THR A 315 0.45 -4.08 -8.92
CA THR A 315 0.70 -5.23 -9.78
C THR A 315 1.73 -4.99 -10.88
N GLU A 316 2.28 -6.08 -11.41
CA GLU A 316 3.22 -6.08 -12.54
C GLU A 316 2.59 -5.54 -13.84
N ASP A 317 1.28 -5.61 -14.02
CA ASP A 317 0.59 -5.02 -15.18
C ASP A 317 0.31 -3.52 -15.04
N GLY A 318 0.72 -2.87 -13.94
CA GLY A 318 0.48 -1.44 -13.73
C GLY A 318 -0.88 -1.10 -13.16
N PHE A 319 -1.52 -2.01 -12.44
CA PHE A 319 -2.76 -1.73 -11.72
C PHE A 319 -2.55 -1.55 -10.21
N ILE A 320 -3.17 -0.51 -9.65
CA ILE A 320 -3.30 -0.34 -8.21
C ILE A 320 -4.73 -0.67 -7.79
N PHE A 321 -4.89 -1.68 -6.96
CA PHE A 321 -6.18 -2.02 -6.36
C PHE A 321 -6.34 -1.33 -5.02
N VAL A 322 -7.48 -0.68 -4.82
CA VAL A 322 -7.84 0.07 -3.61
C VAL A 322 -8.87 -0.73 -2.83
N TRP A 323 -8.52 -1.16 -1.62
CA TRP A 323 -9.37 -2.00 -0.78
C TRP A 323 -9.83 -1.27 0.48
N HIS A 324 -11.04 -1.58 0.91
CA HIS A 324 -11.52 -1.21 2.23
C HIS A 324 -11.14 -2.30 3.24
N LYS A 325 -10.25 -1.99 4.18
CA LYS A 325 -9.72 -2.94 5.18
C LYS A 325 -10.81 -3.67 5.96
N PHE A 326 -11.74 -2.91 6.56
CA PHE A 326 -12.76 -3.48 7.45
C PHE A 326 -13.84 -4.27 6.70
N LYS A 327 -14.27 -3.78 5.53
CA LYS A 327 -15.27 -4.45 4.69
C LYS A 327 -14.69 -5.58 3.84
N GLN A 328 -13.36 -5.67 3.73
CA GLN A 328 -12.64 -6.62 2.87
C GLN A 328 -13.16 -6.61 1.42
N LYS A 329 -13.43 -5.40 0.89
CA LYS A 329 -14.02 -5.20 -0.43
C LYS A 329 -13.13 -4.31 -1.28
N LEU A 330 -13.04 -4.66 -2.57
CA LEU A 330 -12.44 -3.81 -3.58
C LEU A 330 -13.31 -2.55 -3.76
N LEU A 331 -12.69 -1.38 -3.65
CA LEU A 331 -13.33 -0.08 -3.86
C LEU A 331 -13.09 0.45 -5.25
N ASN A 332 -11.85 0.35 -5.74
CA ASN A 332 -11.44 0.94 -7.00
C ASN A 332 -10.24 0.20 -7.60
N LYS A 333 -10.09 0.29 -8.92
CA LYS A 333 -8.95 -0.19 -9.68
C LYS A 333 -8.38 0.99 -10.47
N LEU A 334 -7.13 1.35 -10.21
CA LEU A 334 -6.44 2.46 -10.86
C LEU A 334 -5.47 1.88 -11.88
N ASP A 335 -5.44 2.46 -13.08
CA ASP A 335 -4.51 2.11 -14.14
C ASP A 335 -3.44 3.19 -14.25
N VAL A 336 -2.19 2.78 -14.07
CA VAL A 336 -1.02 3.65 -14.04
C VAL A 336 -0.53 3.94 -15.46
N ASN A 337 -0.89 3.12 -16.45
CA ASN A 337 -0.51 3.25 -17.85
C ASN A 337 -1.42 4.21 -18.65
N MET A 338 -2.56 4.62 -18.08
CA MET A 338 -3.44 5.62 -18.70
C MET A 338 -2.81 7.03 -18.77
N ASP A 339 -1.68 7.24 -18.08
CA ASP A 339 -0.91 8.48 -18.19
C ASP A 339 -0.03 8.46 -19.44
N LYS A 340 -0.51 9.09 -20.52
CA LYS A 340 0.11 9.11 -21.87
C LYS A 340 1.54 9.70 -21.94
N ARG A 341 2.12 10.12 -20.82
CA ARG A 341 3.45 10.72 -20.75
C ARG A 341 4.59 9.69 -20.73
N THR A 342 4.29 8.41 -20.51
CA THR A 342 5.29 7.33 -20.56
C THR A 342 5.32 6.72 -21.97
N THR A 343 6.48 6.83 -22.64
CA THR A 343 6.65 6.62 -24.09
C THR A 343 7.13 5.22 -24.48
N LEU A 344 6.81 4.18 -23.71
CA LEU A 344 7.20 2.81 -24.05
C LEU A 344 5.94 1.94 -24.13
N ASP A 345 5.82 1.17 -25.21
CA ASP A 345 4.72 0.22 -25.48
C ASP A 345 4.66 -0.95 -24.47
N GLU A 346 5.58 -0.99 -23.51
CA GLU A 346 5.62 -1.97 -22.43
C GLU A 346 4.74 -1.53 -21.25
N LYS A 347 3.95 -2.46 -20.73
CA LYS A 347 3.16 -2.23 -19.50
C LYS A 347 4.10 -1.92 -18.34
N ASN A 348 3.87 -0.79 -17.66
CA ASN A 348 4.70 -0.40 -16.53
C ASN A 348 4.28 -1.17 -15.27
N SER A 349 5.20 -1.96 -14.72
CA SER A 349 4.98 -2.66 -13.46
C SER A 349 5.11 -1.70 -12.29
N ILE A 350 4.17 -1.75 -11.36
CA ILE A 350 4.28 -1.01 -10.10
C ILE A 350 5.27 -1.75 -9.22
N ILE A 351 6.21 -1.03 -8.61
CA ILE A 351 7.25 -1.64 -7.78
C ILE A 351 6.99 -1.38 -6.30
N ASP A 352 6.73 -0.13 -5.92
CA ASP A 352 6.40 0.24 -4.54
C ASP A 352 5.30 1.30 -4.49
N ILE A 353 4.52 1.28 -3.41
CA ILE A 353 3.46 2.23 -3.10
C ILE A 353 3.61 2.66 -1.65
N LYS A 354 3.51 3.97 -1.40
CA LYS A 354 3.56 4.52 -0.05
C LYS A 354 2.52 5.59 0.18
N PHE A 355 1.71 5.41 1.22
CA PHE A 355 0.86 6.46 1.75
C PHE A 355 1.67 7.52 2.46
N ASP A 356 1.21 8.76 2.32
CA ASP A 356 1.56 9.79 3.27
C ASP A 356 0.95 9.47 4.64
N ARG A 357 1.51 10.03 5.72
CA ARG A 357 1.02 9.70 7.08
C ARG A 357 -0.44 10.07 7.35
N THR A 358 -1.02 10.98 6.57
CA THR A 358 -2.45 11.34 6.67
C THR A 358 -3.36 10.34 5.96
N GLY A 359 -2.79 9.52 5.07
CA GLY A 359 -3.52 8.59 4.21
C GLY A 359 -4.43 9.27 3.18
N SER A 360 -4.18 10.55 2.86
CA SER A 360 -4.94 11.32 1.86
C SER A 360 -4.25 11.37 0.51
N ARG A 361 -2.95 11.06 0.49
CA ARG A 361 -2.10 11.02 -0.69
C ARG A 361 -1.25 9.76 -0.63
N PHE A 362 -0.82 9.30 -1.79
CA PHE A 362 0.18 8.26 -1.85
C PHE A 362 1.08 8.50 -3.06
N ILE A 363 2.22 7.82 -3.04
CA ILE A 363 3.19 7.81 -4.12
C ILE A 363 3.28 6.39 -4.64
N SER A 364 3.35 6.22 -5.95
CA SER A 364 3.69 4.95 -6.57
C SER A 364 4.94 5.10 -7.41
N SER A 365 5.76 4.06 -7.42
CA SER A 365 6.91 3.90 -8.32
C SER A 365 6.63 2.80 -9.33
N ASP A 366 7.27 2.89 -10.49
CA ASP A 366 7.11 1.90 -11.55
C ASP A 366 8.43 1.62 -12.32
N THR A 367 8.38 0.62 -13.20
CA THR A 367 9.49 0.23 -14.07
C THR A 367 9.81 1.26 -15.15
N SER A 368 8.95 2.25 -15.40
CA SER A 368 9.21 3.38 -16.32
C SER A 368 10.13 4.43 -15.73
N ARG A 369 10.77 4.14 -14.58
CA ARG A 369 11.70 5.03 -13.88
C ARG A 369 10.98 6.28 -13.33
N CYS A 370 9.66 6.20 -13.24
CA CYS A 370 8.81 7.31 -12.83
C CYS A 370 8.31 7.15 -11.39
N ILE A 371 7.95 8.30 -10.84
CA ILE A 371 7.20 8.43 -9.60
C ILE A 371 5.90 9.16 -9.93
N LYS A 372 4.78 8.59 -9.49
CA LYS A 372 3.46 9.19 -9.66
C LYS A 372 2.91 9.60 -8.32
N LEU A 373 2.51 10.87 -8.22
CA LEU A 373 1.92 11.44 -7.02
C LEU A 373 0.40 11.42 -7.14
N TRP A 374 -0.24 10.79 -6.16
CA TRP A 374 -1.68 10.58 -6.12
C TRP A 374 -2.31 11.39 -5.01
N HIS A 375 -3.49 11.91 -5.28
CA HIS A 375 -4.33 12.50 -4.26
C HIS A 375 -5.73 11.91 -4.31
N GLN A 376 -6.35 11.80 -3.14
CA GLN A 376 -7.76 11.52 -3.07
C GLN A 376 -8.53 12.76 -3.51
N ARG A 377 -9.43 12.61 -4.49
CA ARG A 377 -10.36 13.67 -4.87
C ARG A 377 -11.34 13.87 -3.73
N SER A 378 -11.46 15.12 -3.28
CA SER A 378 -12.61 15.53 -2.48
C SER A 378 -13.88 15.30 -3.32
N PRO A 379 -14.97 14.77 -2.74
CA PRO A 379 -16.24 14.64 -3.44
C PRO A 379 -16.93 15.99 -3.74
N TYR A 380 -16.32 17.12 -3.34
CA TYR A 380 -16.88 18.47 -3.42
C TYR A 380 -16.26 19.31 -4.53
#